data_AF-A0A3G6RGM6-F1
#
_entry.id   AF-A0A3G6RGM6-F1
#
_cell.length_a   1.000
_cell.length_b   1.000
_cell.length_c   1.000
_cell.angle_alpha   90.00
_cell.angle_beta   90.00
_cell.angle_gamma   90.00
#
_symmetry.space_group_name_H-M   'P 1'
#
loop_
_entity.id
_entity.type
_entity.pdbx_description
1 polymer ?
#
loop_
_entity_poly.entity_id
_entity_poly.type
_entity_poly.pdbx_seq_one_letter_code
_entity_poly.pdbx_strand_id
1 'polypeptide(L)'
;MDRKIPILLLLSIGSLFPLFGQTAPNLEFATASGDGNPTGNGPVTSTVISFNKNTNNPGGDTFSLYAPQLKATFTISNMQYNSAASIGSAINNASAPIFPLLNSIGSPANNNFTSSGASTGTGINTGFNRGIGLFVNSSVLSGQSTNGTYQMADLVITFNRPVDNPILHIGGMGGVQGSMGLTAGFEYVSSNIPVTFSRLSGNSNNFMVTSTTIHNTAPTPSTSGANSGSGSVLVTGKGITSLTLRLTMRGSGQQANWQSGTGDQVMMGISLLESNLSITKSVNNPTPKSGTNVIFTLTAQNSGASNNTNVKVTDQLPDGYTFINASTATGSYNNSSGVWTIGNLNDGSSTTLDITTKVNYAGNYTNTANITGDINDPDTSNNSSSSTPNVQTVCYEDKNSVSAGINSKFGITTLKRAGNNTWPTTRNSAHMVLESNNKGFVITRIEKASLGNITNPVEGMIVYDLTDKCLKVFADGVWSCFSKPTCP
;
A
#
# COMPACT_ATOMS: atom_id res chain seq x y z
N MET A 1 -32.39 -21.06 -40.61
CA MET A 1 -32.41 -20.99 -39.13
C MET A 1 -31.29 -21.89 -38.62
N ASP A 2 -30.73 -21.56 -37.47
CA ASP A 2 -29.58 -22.18 -36.79
C ASP A 2 -28.17 -21.69 -37.18
N ARG A 3 -27.84 -20.49 -36.70
CA ARG A 3 -26.46 -20.08 -36.40
C ARG A 3 -26.16 -20.46 -34.94
N LYS A 4 -25.28 -21.44 -34.72
CA LYS A 4 -24.68 -21.69 -33.40
C LYS A 4 -23.59 -20.65 -33.14
N ILE A 5 -23.82 -19.82 -32.12
CA ILE A 5 -22.85 -18.89 -31.55
C ILE A 5 -22.02 -19.70 -30.53
N PRO A 6 -20.67 -19.71 -30.60
CA PRO A 6 -19.87 -20.31 -29.54
C PRO A 6 -19.81 -19.31 -28.37
N ILE A 7 -20.38 -19.73 -27.24
CA ILE A 7 -20.23 -19.04 -25.95
C ILE A 7 -18.77 -19.22 -25.53
N LEU A 8 -18.00 -18.13 -25.59
CA LEU A 8 -16.66 -18.06 -25.03
C LEU A 8 -16.78 -18.06 -23.50
N LEU A 9 -16.56 -19.21 -22.89
CA LEU A 9 -16.49 -19.37 -21.44
C LEU A 9 -15.23 -18.62 -20.96
N LEU A 10 -15.40 -17.38 -20.48
CA LEU A 10 -14.39 -16.67 -19.71
C LEU A 10 -14.24 -17.41 -18.37
N LEU A 11 -13.31 -18.39 -18.32
CA LEU A 11 -12.76 -18.83 -17.05
C LEU A 11 -12.08 -17.62 -16.42
N SER A 12 -12.67 -17.07 -15.37
CA SER A 12 -11.94 -16.23 -14.43
C SER A 12 -10.86 -17.09 -13.80
N ILE A 13 -9.66 -17.02 -14.37
CA ILE A 13 -8.45 -17.47 -13.70
C ILE A 13 -8.33 -16.51 -12.51
N GLY A 14 -8.88 -16.91 -11.36
CA GLY A 14 -8.55 -16.29 -10.09
C GLY A 14 -7.04 -16.26 -10.04
N SER A 15 -6.48 -15.09 -9.79
CA SER A 15 -5.05 -14.88 -9.61
C SER A 15 -4.53 -15.88 -8.58
N LEU A 16 -4.03 -17.03 -9.04
CA LEU A 16 -3.04 -17.79 -8.31
C LEU A 16 -1.86 -16.84 -8.24
N PHE A 17 -1.75 -16.12 -7.13
CA PHE A 17 -0.48 -15.56 -6.73
C PHE A 17 0.50 -16.73 -6.74
N PRO A 18 1.50 -16.75 -7.63
CA PRO A 18 2.60 -17.66 -7.41
C PRO A 18 3.22 -17.22 -6.09
N LEU A 19 3.13 -18.08 -5.07
CA LEU A 19 4.01 -18.01 -3.90
C LEU A 19 5.45 -18.24 -4.40
N PHE A 20 6.03 -17.26 -5.09
CA PHE A 20 7.48 -17.11 -5.08
C PHE A 20 7.81 -16.68 -3.66
N GLY A 21 8.42 -17.60 -2.90
CA GLY A 21 8.64 -17.47 -1.46
C GLY A 21 9.17 -16.09 -1.07
N GLN A 22 8.36 -15.34 -0.35
CA GLN A 22 8.78 -14.12 0.30
C GLN A 22 9.62 -14.54 1.52
N THR A 23 10.93 -14.37 1.44
CA THR A 23 11.89 -14.69 2.51
C THR A 23 12.04 -13.56 3.53
N ALA A 24 10.96 -12.84 3.83
CA ALA A 24 11.03 -11.50 4.43
C ALA A 24 10.07 -11.33 5.61
N PRO A 25 10.35 -10.31 6.46
CA PRO A 25 9.61 -10.07 7.69
C PRO A 25 8.10 -9.96 7.48
N ASN A 26 7.37 -10.28 8.54
CA ASN A 26 5.92 -10.23 8.63
C ASN A 26 5.53 -9.69 10.01
N LEU A 27 4.25 -9.44 10.20
CA LEU A 27 3.72 -9.13 11.53
C LEU A 27 3.27 -10.40 12.21
N GLU A 28 3.74 -10.61 13.44
CA GLU A 28 3.53 -11.82 14.22
C GLU A 28 3.35 -11.50 15.71
N PHE A 29 2.87 -12.51 16.44
CA PHE A 29 2.91 -12.55 17.89
C PHE A 29 4.33 -12.94 18.35
N ALA A 30 4.98 -12.03 19.07
CA ALA A 30 6.39 -12.13 19.45
C ALA A 30 6.61 -12.45 20.94
N THR A 31 7.87 -12.62 21.34
CA THR A 31 8.25 -12.82 22.75
C THR A 31 7.95 -11.60 23.61
N ALA A 32 7.56 -11.84 24.87
CA ALA A 32 7.00 -10.87 25.83
C ALA A 32 7.87 -9.65 26.24
N SER A 33 9.01 -9.39 25.60
CA SER A 33 9.87 -8.25 25.98
C SER A 33 9.61 -7.02 25.12
N GLY A 34 8.91 -6.03 25.68
CA GLY A 34 8.95 -4.63 25.21
C GLY A 34 7.81 -4.15 24.31
N ASP A 35 6.78 -4.97 24.06
CA ASP A 35 5.68 -4.69 23.13
C ASP A 35 4.32 -4.36 23.81
N GLY A 36 4.30 -4.37 25.14
CA GLY A 36 3.10 -4.12 25.94
C GLY A 36 2.10 -5.29 25.95
N ASN A 37 2.51 -6.48 25.50
CA ASN A 37 1.67 -7.68 25.56
C ASN A 37 1.48 -8.20 27.00
N PRO A 38 0.39 -8.93 27.28
CA PRO A 38 0.06 -9.40 28.62
C PRO A 38 1.15 -10.32 29.20
N THR A 39 1.63 -10.00 30.40
CA THR A 39 2.60 -10.82 31.16
C THR A 39 1.95 -11.63 32.28
N GLY A 40 0.62 -11.53 32.43
CA GLY A 40 -0.15 -12.18 33.47
C GLY A 40 -0.67 -13.57 33.11
N ASN A 41 -1.24 -14.23 34.11
CA ASN A 41 -1.91 -15.51 33.98
C ASN A 41 -3.42 -15.33 33.82
N GLY A 42 -4.07 -16.33 33.20
CA GLY A 42 -5.54 -16.38 33.15
C GLY A 42 -6.16 -16.88 34.47
N PRO A 43 -7.49 -17.08 34.53
CA PRO A 43 -8.42 -16.92 33.42
C PRO A 43 -8.83 -15.47 33.23
N VAL A 44 -8.86 -15.02 31.99
CA VAL A 44 -9.54 -13.79 31.57
C VAL A 44 -10.50 -14.08 30.43
N THR A 45 -11.50 -13.23 30.25
CA THR A 45 -12.43 -13.31 29.11
C THR A 45 -12.02 -12.38 27.97
N SER A 46 -11.09 -11.46 28.18
CA SER A 46 -10.61 -10.54 27.15
C SER A 46 -9.14 -10.23 27.31
N THR A 47 -8.43 -10.09 26.19
CA THR A 47 -7.03 -9.64 26.17
C THR A 47 -6.68 -8.94 24.86
N VAL A 48 -5.65 -8.12 24.87
CA VAL A 48 -5.19 -7.37 23.69
C VAL A 48 -3.75 -7.78 23.38
N ILE A 49 -3.50 -8.13 22.12
CA ILE A 49 -2.17 -8.52 21.62
C ILE A 49 -1.71 -7.50 20.58
N SER A 50 -0.56 -6.89 20.81
CA SER A 50 0.23 -6.12 19.85
C SER A 50 1.03 -7.05 18.94
N PHE A 51 1.00 -6.77 17.64
CA PHE A 51 1.85 -7.44 16.66
C PHE A 51 3.22 -6.75 16.58
N ASN A 52 4.25 -7.54 16.30
CA ASN A 52 5.59 -7.05 16.07
C ASN A 52 6.12 -7.56 14.73
N LYS A 53 7.10 -6.84 14.19
CA LYS A 53 7.80 -7.22 12.97
C LYS A 53 8.82 -8.30 13.28
N ASN A 54 8.67 -9.47 12.69
CA ASN A 54 9.65 -10.56 12.76
C ASN A 54 10.77 -10.30 11.74
N THR A 55 11.89 -9.70 12.15
CA THR A 55 12.95 -9.21 11.26
C THR A 55 13.78 -10.30 10.60
N ASN A 56 13.60 -11.57 10.95
CA ASN A 56 14.40 -12.67 10.43
C ASN A 56 13.58 -13.85 9.88
N ASN A 57 12.31 -13.65 9.54
CA ASN A 57 11.50 -14.65 8.83
C ASN A 57 12.27 -15.21 7.59
N PRO A 58 12.36 -16.54 7.38
CA PRO A 58 11.62 -17.60 8.06
C PRO A 58 12.23 -18.16 9.36
N GLY A 59 13.29 -17.54 9.90
CA GLY A 59 13.93 -17.92 11.17
C GLY A 59 12.97 -17.84 12.37
N GLY A 60 12.11 -16.81 12.42
CA GLY A 60 10.94 -16.81 13.31
C GLY A 60 11.23 -16.45 14.76
N ASP A 61 12.36 -15.80 15.08
CA ASP A 61 12.80 -15.63 16.47
C ASP A 61 13.36 -14.24 16.81
N THR A 62 13.50 -13.32 15.85
CA THR A 62 13.97 -11.96 16.08
C THR A 62 12.87 -10.95 15.76
N PHE A 63 12.56 -10.06 16.70
CA PHE A 63 11.43 -9.13 16.57
C PHE A 63 11.82 -7.68 16.84
N SER A 64 11.12 -6.75 16.17
CA SER A 64 11.19 -5.32 16.42
C SER A 64 9.79 -4.69 16.46
N LEU A 65 9.69 -3.53 17.09
CA LEU A 65 8.45 -2.73 17.05
C LEU A 65 8.11 -2.34 15.60
N TYR A 66 6.82 -2.18 15.34
CA TYR A 66 6.28 -1.76 14.05
C TYR A 66 5.31 -0.59 14.22
N ALA A 67 5.38 0.37 13.28
CA ALA A 67 4.51 1.53 13.23
C ALA A 67 3.91 1.69 11.81
N PRO A 68 2.60 1.97 11.68
CA PRO A 68 1.64 2.17 12.78
C PRO A 68 1.32 0.85 13.49
N GLN A 69 1.14 0.89 14.81
CA GLN A 69 1.00 -0.32 15.64
C GLN A 69 -0.32 -1.08 15.35
N LEU A 70 -0.22 -2.36 15.01
CA LEU A 70 -1.35 -3.27 14.87
C LEU A 70 -1.64 -3.99 16.19
N LYS A 71 -2.91 -4.07 16.57
CA LYS A 71 -3.40 -4.79 17.75
C LYS A 71 -4.62 -5.63 17.42
N ALA A 72 -4.73 -6.80 18.04
CA ALA A 72 -5.93 -7.62 18.05
C ALA A 72 -6.45 -7.80 19.48
N THR A 73 -7.73 -7.50 19.69
CA THR A 73 -8.47 -7.80 20.92
C THR A 73 -9.17 -9.14 20.76
N PHE A 74 -8.91 -10.07 21.68
CA PHE A 74 -9.57 -11.36 21.76
C PHE A 74 -10.57 -11.36 22.89
N THR A 75 -11.80 -11.75 22.65
CA THR A 75 -12.87 -11.76 23.66
C THR A 75 -13.68 -13.05 23.59
N ILE A 76 -13.84 -13.73 24.72
CA ILE A 76 -14.77 -14.83 24.90
C ILE A 76 -16.16 -14.26 25.16
N SER A 77 -17.12 -14.67 24.35
CA SER A 77 -18.52 -14.23 24.38
C SER A 77 -19.45 -15.41 24.16
N ASN A 78 -20.77 -15.19 24.27
CA ASN A 78 -21.80 -16.19 23.98
C ASN A 78 -21.52 -17.59 24.62
N MET A 79 -21.12 -17.57 25.90
CA MET A 79 -20.74 -18.77 26.63
C MET A 79 -21.98 -19.63 26.93
N GLN A 80 -21.97 -20.89 26.50
CA GLN A 80 -23.14 -21.77 26.60
C GLN A 80 -23.27 -22.43 27.98
N TYR A 81 -22.14 -22.64 28.66
CA TYR A 81 -22.09 -23.20 30.00
C TYR A 81 -21.22 -22.33 30.89
N ASN A 82 -21.52 -22.27 32.19
CA ASN A 82 -20.72 -21.49 33.13
C ASN A 82 -19.26 -21.98 33.13
N SER A 83 -18.31 -21.08 32.84
CA SER A 83 -16.88 -21.38 32.73
C SER A 83 -16.51 -22.39 31.63
N ALA A 84 -17.26 -22.41 30.52
CA ALA A 84 -16.99 -23.28 29.38
C ALA A 84 -15.67 -22.98 28.65
N ALA A 85 -15.26 -21.72 28.62
CA ALA A 85 -14.03 -21.29 27.96
C ALA A 85 -13.38 -20.08 28.64
N SER A 86 -12.05 -19.99 28.58
CA SER A 86 -11.28 -18.85 29.08
C SER A 86 -10.01 -18.63 28.26
N ILE A 87 -9.44 -17.43 28.36
CA ILE A 87 -8.10 -17.12 27.88
C ILE A 87 -7.13 -17.25 29.06
N GLY A 88 -6.09 -18.05 28.86
CA GLY A 88 -5.24 -18.58 29.93
C GLY A 88 -6.02 -19.50 30.88
N SER A 89 -5.35 -19.96 31.94
CA SER A 89 -5.83 -20.94 32.93
C SER A 89 -6.27 -22.30 32.34
N ALA A 90 -5.51 -23.36 32.60
CA ALA A 90 -5.99 -24.74 32.42
C ALA A 90 -6.71 -25.21 33.69
N ILE A 91 -7.40 -26.37 33.66
CA ILE A 91 -7.97 -26.97 34.86
C ILE A 91 -6.97 -26.97 36.01
N ASN A 92 -7.38 -26.40 37.15
CA ASN A 92 -6.59 -26.35 38.39
C ASN A 92 -5.19 -25.71 38.23
N ASN A 93 -4.95 -24.98 37.15
CA ASN A 93 -3.71 -24.27 36.89
C ASN A 93 -4.00 -22.81 36.55
N ALA A 94 -4.33 -22.03 37.58
CA ALA A 94 -4.48 -20.57 37.51
C ALA A 94 -3.15 -19.86 37.18
N SER A 95 -2.03 -20.60 37.13
CA SER A 95 -0.73 -20.08 36.71
C SER A 95 -0.50 -20.22 35.21
N ALA A 96 -1.45 -20.76 34.43
CA ALA A 96 -1.27 -20.85 32.98
C ALA A 96 -1.33 -19.43 32.34
N PRO A 97 -0.31 -19.06 31.55
CA PRO A 97 -0.18 -17.72 31.01
C PRO A 97 -1.25 -17.44 29.95
N ILE A 98 -1.61 -16.16 29.80
CA ILE A 98 -2.48 -15.69 28.72
C ILE A 98 -1.78 -15.83 27.36
N PHE A 99 -0.48 -15.55 27.33
CA PHE A 99 0.33 -15.45 26.12
C PHE A 99 1.53 -16.43 26.12
N PRO A 100 1.28 -17.76 26.15
CA PRO A 100 2.34 -18.77 26.11
C PRO A 100 3.05 -18.88 24.75
N LEU A 101 4.11 -19.68 24.71
CA LEU A 101 4.68 -20.19 23.46
C LEU A 101 3.65 -21.06 22.72
N LEU A 102 3.68 -21.02 21.39
CA LEU A 102 2.76 -21.80 20.55
C LEU A 102 2.87 -23.32 20.75
N ASN A 103 4.05 -23.81 21.18
CA ASN A 103 4.28 -25.22 21.50
C ASN A 103 4.11 -25.57 23.00
N SER A 104 3.59 -24.64 23.81
CA SER A 104 3.51 -24.84 25.27
C SER A 104 2.61 -26.00 25.69
N ILE A 105 1.58 -26.33 24.90
CA ILE A 105 0.72 -27.49 25.10
C ILE A 105 0.67 -28.29 23.81
N GLY A 106 0.82 -29.60 24.01
CA GLY A 106 0.92 -30.58 22.95
C GLY A 106 2.22 -30.43 22.21
N SER A 107 3.13 -31.40 22.32
CA SER A 107 4.37 -31.40 21.54
C SER A 107 3.99 -31.61 20.08
N PRO A 108 3.92 -30.55 19.25
CA PRO A 108 3.64 -30.78 17.87
C PRO A 108 5.02 -31.24 17.33
N ALA A 109 5.17 -32.54 17.20
CA ALA A 109 6.40 -33.12 16.72
C ALA A 109 6.37 -32.95 15.20
N ASN A 110 7.21 -32.05 14.68
CA ASN A 110 7.33 -31.58 13.28
C ASN A 110 6.45 -30.36 12.93
N ASN A 111 6.87 -29.16 13.38
CA ASN A 111 6.11 -27.91 13.36
C ASN A 111 6.27 -27.09 12.11
N ASN A 112 5.79 -27.65 11.01
CA ASN A 112 5.70 -26.95 9.74
C ASN A 112 4.58 -25.90 9.81
N PHE A 113 4.72 -24.83 10.58
CA PHE A 113 3.78 -23.70 10.56
C PHE A 113 4.23 -22.70 9.49
N THR A 114 3.29 -22.33 8.64
CA THR A 114 3.53 -21.39 7.53
C THR A 114 3.18 -20.00 8.00
N SER A 115 4.13 -19.06 7.95
CA SER A 115 3.87 -17.63 8.14
C SER A 115 3.49 -16.95 6.82
N SER A 116 2.97 -15.73 6.86
CA SER A 116 2.53 -15.06 5.62
C SER A 116 3.71 -14.81 4.68
N GLY A 117 3.56 -15.17 3.41
CA GLY A 117 4.60 -15.05 2.39
C GLY A 117 5.66 -16.17 2.39
N ALA A 118 5.76 -16.96 3.45
CA ALA A 118 6.74 -18.04 3.56
C ALA A 118 6.34 -19.30 2.78
N SER A 119 7.32 -20.15 2.48
CA SER A 119 7.08 -21.50 1.95
C SER A 119 6.25 -22.33 2.92
N THR A 120 5.49 -23.30 2.39
CA THR A 120 4.71 -24.21 3.22
C THR A 120 5.56 -24.85 4.31
N GLY A 121 5.19 -24.61 5.55
CA GLY A 121 5.83 -25.17 6.72
C GLY A 121 6.97 -24.36 7.31
N THR A 122 7.19 -23.13 6.87
CA THR A 122 8.25 -22.27 7.41
C THR A 122 7.73 -20.91 7.86
N GLY A 123 8.52 -20.24 8.70
CA GLY A 123 8.29 -18.86 9.09
C GLY A 123 7.65 -18.64 10.45
N ILE A 124 7.00 -19.66 11.03
CA ILE A 124 6.61 -19.62 12.45
C ILE A 124 7.39 -20.68 13.20
N ASN A 125 8.28 -20.23 14.09
CA ASN A 125 8.95 -21.12 15.01
C ASN A 125 8.13 -21.21 16.30
N THR A 126 7.41 -22.33 16.48
CA THR A 126 6.50 -22.53 17.62
C THR A 126 7.18 -22.49 19.00
N GLY A 127 8.51 -22.60 19.07
CA GLY A 127 9.28 -22.48 20.31
C GLY A 127 9.66 -21.04 20.69
N PHE A 128 9.49 -20.08 19.78
CA PHE A 128 9.77 -18.65 20.02
C PHE A 128 8.52 -17.79 19.83
N ASN A 129 7.72 -18.07 18.81
CA ASN A 129 6.44 -17.40 18.59
C ASN A 129 5.43 -17.75 19.68
N ARG A 130 4.61 -16.75 20.01
CA ARG A 130 3.58 -16.85 21.05
C ARG A 130 2.19 -16.88 20.45
N GLY A 131 1.26 -17.37 21.25
CA GLY A 131 -0.16 -17.38 20.94
C GLY A 131 -0.96 -17.00 22.17
N ILE A 132 -2.25 -16.71 22.00
CA ILE A 132 -3.16 -16.74 23.14
C ILE A 132 -3.43 -18.21 23.52
N GLY A 133 -3.41 -18.51 24.81
CA GLY A 133 -3.83 -19.80 25.32
C GLY A 133 -5.35 -19.81 25.49
N LEU A 134 -6.05 -20.67 24.76
CA LEU A 134 -7.50 -20.86 24.87
C LEU A 134 -7.77 -22.16 25.60
N PHE A 135 -8.43 -22.09 26.74
CA PHE A 135 -8.84 -23.27 27.48
C PHE A 135 -10.34 -23.51 27.27
N VAL A 136 -10.70 -24.74 26.92
CA VAL A 136 -12.08 -25.19 26.72
C VAL A 136 -12.39 -26.31 27.69
N ASN A 137 -13.28 -26.05 28.64
CA ASN A 137 -13.55 -26.91 29.79
C ASN A 137 -14.58 -27.97 29.44
N SER A 138 -14.21 -29.25 29.36
CA SER A 138 -15.17 -30.32 29.09
C SER A 138 -15.91 -30.79 30.35
N SER A 139 -15.46 -30.43 31.55
CA SER A 139 -16.11 -30.81 32.81
C SER A 139 -17.54 -30.25 32.94
N VAL A 140 -17.83 -29.15 32.22
CA VAL A 140 -19.17 -28.53 32.20
C VAL A 140 -20.21 -29.34 31.41
N LEU A 141 -19.77 -30.35 30.65
CA LEU A 141 -20.62 -31.21 29.82
C LEU A 141 -21.15 -32.43 30.58
N SER A 142 -21.16 -32.41 31.92
CA SER A 142 -21.68 -33.51 32.73
C SER A 142 -23.10 -33.92 32.29
N GLY A 143 -23.31 -35.22 32.10
CA GLY A 143 -24.57 -35.79 31.59
C GLY A 143 -24.76 -35.73 30.07
N GLN A 144 -23.88 -35.06 29.33
CA GLN A 144 -23.86 -35.11 27.87
C GLN A 144 -23.13 -36.35 27.36
N SER A 145 -23.44 -36.76 26.12
CA SER A 145 -22.69 -37.81 25.43
C SER A 145 -21.22 -37.42 25.26
N THR A 146 -20.31 -38.37 25.47
CA THR A 146 -18.87 -38.20 25.27
C THR A 146 -18.44 -38.40 23.82
N ASN A 147 -19.37 -38.71 22.90
CA ASN A 147 -19.10 -38.84 21.45
C ASN A 147 -19.66 -37.67 20.63
N GLY A 148 -20.23 -36.66 21.29
CA GLY A 148 -20.78 -35.46 20.64
C GLY A 148 -19.75 -34.35 20.45
N THR A 149 -20.11 -33.37 19.63
CA THR A 149 -19.46 -32.06 19.53
C THR A 149 -20.42 -31.01 20.08
N TYR A 150 -19.93 -30.16 20.98
CA TYR A 150 -20.74 -29.17 21.70
C TYR A 150 -20.17 -27.77 21.48
N GLN A 151 -21.05 -26.79 21.28
CA GLN A 151 -20.68 -25.38 21.32
C GLN A 151 -20.36 -24.97 22.76
N MET A 152 -19.25 -24.27 22.95
CA MET A 152 -18.76 -23.89 24.28
C MET A 152 -18.87 -22.38 24.51
N ALA A 153 -18.36 -21.60 23.55
CA ALA A 153 -18.40 -20.13 23.55
C ALA A 153 -18.07 -19.63 22.14
N ASP A 154 -18.14 -18.32 21.91
CA ASP A 154 -17.62 -17.67 20.71
C ASP A 154 -16.37 -16.83 21.08
N LEU A 155 -15.29 -17.00 20.31
CA LEU A 155 -14.09 -16.18 20.33
C LEU A 155 -14.24 -15.07 19.29
N VAL A 156 -14.31 -13.83 19.75
CA VAL A 156 -14.33 -12.63 18.91
C VAL A 156 -12.93 -12.05 18.83
N ILE A 157 -12.40 -11.92 17.61
CA ILE A 157 -11.13 -11.28 17.29
C ILE A 157 -11.43 -9.94 16.63
N THR A 158 -10.95 -8.85 17.20
CA THR A 158 -11.15 -7.49 16.66
C THR A 158 -9.81 -6.81 16.45
N PHE A 159 -9.53 -6.40 15.22
CA PHE A 159 -8.34 -5.63 14.88
C PHE A 159 -8.59 -4.13 15.03
N ASN A 160 -7.59 -3.37 15.50
CA ASN A 160 -7.70 -1.91 15.63
C ASN A 160 -7.68 -1.17 14.28
N ARG A 161 -7.37 -1.88 13.19
CA ARG A 161 -7.46 -1.42 11.80
C ARG A 161 -7.72 -2.60 10.87
N PRO A 162 -8.15 -2.37 9.61
CA PRO A 162 -8.39 -3.45 8.66
C PRO A 162 -7.09 -4.21 8.32
N VAL A 163 -7.18 -5.54 8.23
CA VAL A 163 -6.09 -6.44 7.80
C VAL A 163 -6.52 -7.29 6.61
N ASP A 164 -5.54 -7.70 5.81
CA ASP A 164 -5.75 -8.55 4.64
C ASP A 164 -5.13 -9.93 4.86
N ASN A 165 -5.90 -10.96 4.54
CA ASN A 165 -5.44 -12.35 4.45
C ASN A 165 -4.62 -12.84 5.67
N PRO A 166 -5.07 -12.65 6.92
CA PRO A 166 -4.33 -13.11 8.09
C PRO A 166 -4.26 -14.65 8.10
N ILE A 167 -3.17 -15.18 8.65
CA ILE A 167 -2.99 -16.60 8.89
C ILE A 167 -3.15 -16.86 10.38
N LEU A 168 -4.06 -17.78 10.73
CA LEU A 168 -4.21 -18.30 12.08
C LEU A 168 -3.26 -19.47 12.29
N HIS A 169 -2.50 -19.45 13.38
CA HIS A 169 -1.60 -20.52 13.78
C HIS A 169 -2.20 -21.25 14.97
N ILE A 170 -2.58 -22.51 14.78
CA ILE A 170 -3.29 -23.28 15.79
C ILE A 170 -2.39 -24.39 16.31
N GLY A 171 -2.09 -24.37 17.61
CA GLY A 171 -1.25 -25.35 18.28
C GLY A 171 -2.01 -26.14 19.34
N GLY A 172 -1.72 -27.43 19.48
CA GLY A 172 -2.16 -28.22 20.63
C GLY A 172 -3.62 -28.64 20.66
N MET A 173 -4.34 -28.74 19.52
CA MET A 173 -5.70 -29.29 19.53
C MET A 173 -5.66 -30.78 19.83
N GLY A 174 -6.11 -31.17 21.03
CA GLY A 174 -6.15 -32.54 21.48
C GLY A 174 -5.73 -32.65 22.95
N GLY A 175 -6.56 -33.32 23.74
CA GLY A 175 -6.33 -33.63 25.14
C GLY A 175 -6.63 -35.10 25.43
N VAL A 176 -6.02 -35.65 26.48
CA VAL A 176 -6.35 -36.99 26.98
C VAL A 176 -6.54 -36.93 28.49
N GLN A 177 -7.62 -37.53 28.98
CA GLN A 177 -7.75 -37.89 30.38
C GLN A 177 -8.11 -39.38 30.48
N GLY A 178 -7.26 -40.15 31.14
CA GLY A 178 -7.38 -41.61 31.17
C GLY A 178 -7.39 -42.19 29.74
N SER A 179 -8.46 -42.88 29.36
CA SER A 179 -8.67 -43.41 28.00
C SER A 179 -9.52 -42.52 27.10
N MET A 180 -10.03 -41.39 27.61
CA MET A 180 -10.85 -40.45 26.84
C MET A 180 -9.96 -39.43 26.14
N GLY A 181 -9.94 -39.48 24.80
CA GLY A 181 -9.47 -38.37 23.97
C GLY A 181 -10.56 -37.30 23.82
N LEU A 182 -10.15 -36.03 23.81
CA LEU A 182 -11.02 -34.87 23.62
C LEU A 182 -10.30 -33.82 22.77
N THR A 183 -11.03 -32.93 22.12
CA THR A 183 -10.39 -31.86 21.34
C THR A 183 -11.30 -30.65 21.18
N ALA A 184 -10.73 -29.47 21.31
CA ALA A 184 -11.38 -28.23 20.91
C ALA A 184 -11.34 -28.05 19.38
N GLY A 185 -12.22 -27.20 18.87
CA GLY A 185 -12.26 -26.83 17.46
C GLY A 185 -12.90 -25.47 17.24
N PHE A 186 -12.84 -25.00 15.99
CA PHE A 186 -13.31 -23.68 15.61
C PHE A 186 -14.26 -23.77 14.42
N GLU A 187 -15.41 -23.10 14.52
CA GLU A 187 -16.33 -22.91 13.40
C GLU A 187 -16.50 -21.42 13.11
N TYR A 188 -16.47 -21.03 11.85
CA TYR A 188 -16.73 -19.65 11.43
C TYR A 188 -18.18 -19.27 11.73
N VAL A 189 -18.37 -18.16 12.44
CA VAL A 189 -19.70 -17.60 12.73
C VAL A 189 -19.98 -16.39 11.86
N SER A 190 -19.09 -15.39 11.91
CA SER A 190 -19.27 -14.14 11.19
C SER A 190 -17.97 -13.33 11.11
N SER A 191 -17.94 -12.35 10.23
CA SER A 191 -16.90 -11.33 10.11
C SER A 191 -17.49 -10.07 9.48
N ASN A 192 -16.79 -8.94 9.59
CA ASN A 192 -17.25 -7.68 8.98
C ASN A 192 -17.27 -7.71 7.45
N ILE A 193 -16.47 -8.58 6.84
CA ILE A 193 -16.43 -8.88 5.40
C ILE A 193 -16.43 -10.40 5.19
N PRO A 194 -16.95 -10.93 4.07
CA PRO A 194 -16.94 -12.37 3.81
C PRO A 194 -15.53 -12.96 3.80
N VAL A 195 -15.31 -14.08 4.50
CA VAL A 195 -14.03 -14.79 4.54
C VAL A 195 -14.17 -16.27 4.25
N THR A 196 -13.07 -16.91 3.85
CA THR A 196 -12.98 -18.38 3.74
C THR A 196 -11.67 -18.89 4.32
N PHE A 197 -11.68 -20.12 4.82
CA PHE A 197 -10.49 -20.75 5.39
C PHE A 197 -9.87 -21.76 4.42
N SER A 198 -8.53 -21.82 4.42
CA SER A 198 -7.79 -22.87 3.73
C SER A 198 -6.57 -23.30 4.54
N ARG A 199 -6.34 -24.61 4.65
CA ARG A 199 -5.13 -25.14 5.28
C ARG A 199 -3.90 -24.76 4.48
N LEU A 200 -2.91 -24.15 5.13
CA LEU A 200 -1.59 -23.94 4.55
C LEU A 200 -0.61 -25.05 4.92
N SER A 201 -0.62 -25.45 6.19
CA SER A 201 0.29 -26.47 6.70
C SER A 201 -0.23 -27.11 7.99
N GLY A 202 0.47 -28.12 8.51
CA GLY A 202 0.12 -28.76 9.78
C GLY A 202 0.74 -30.14 9.94
N ASN A 203 0.71 -30.67 11.16
CA ASN A 203 1.47 -31.86 11.59
C ASN A 203 0.75 -33.21 11.40
N SER A 204 -0.54 -33.21 11.04
CA SER A 204 -1.30 -34.45 10.87
C SER A 204 -2.36 -34.35 9.77
N ASN A 205 -2.81 -35.50 9.26
CA ASN A 205 -4.00 -35.57 8.41
C ASN A 205 -5.28 -35.27 9.19
N ASN A 206 -5.22 -35.34 10.53
CA ASN A 206 -6.35 -35.07 11.41
C ASN A 206 -6.58 -33.58 11.63
N PHE A 207 -5.58 -32.71 11.41
CA PHE A 207 -5.79 -31.25 11.35
C PHE A 207 -6.55 -30.89 10.07
N MET A 208 -7.87 -30.95 10.16
CA MET A 208 -8.78 -30.72 9.04
C MET A 208 -9.25 -29.28 9.04
N VAL A 209 -9.16 -28.65 7.88
CA VAL A 209 -9.65 -27.29 7.63
C VAL A 209 -10.59 -27.36 6.44
N THR A 210 -11.83 -26.92 6.63
CA THR A 210 -12.77 -26.65 5.54
C THR A 210 -12.84 -25.14 5.29
N SER A 211 -13.71 -24.68 4.39
CA SER A 211 -13.91 -23.24 4.18
C SER A 211 -14.41 -22.48 5.41
N THR A 212 -14.98 -23.19 6.40
CA THR A 212 -15.61 -22.57 7.58
C THR A 212 -15.25 -23.26 8.89
N THR A 213 -14.43 -24.31 8.90
CA THR A 213 -14.16 -25.07 10.13
C THR A 213 -12.71 -25.50 10.26
N ILE A 214 -12.24 -25.61 11.51
CA ILE A 214 -10.91 -26.08 11.89
C ILE A 214 -11.08 -27.09 13.03
N HIS A 215 -10.83 -28.38 12.76
CA HIS A 215 -11.04 -29.45 13.75
C HIS A 215 -9.92 -30.49 13.72
N ASN A 216 -9.74 -31.17 14.84
CA ASN A 216 -8.96 -32.39 14.93
C ASN A 216 -9.90 -33.61 14.79
N THR A 217 -9.75 -34.35 13.70
CA THR A 217 -10.60 -35.51 13.38
C THR A 217 -10.08 -36.85 13.88
N ALA A 218 -9.00 -36.87 14.67
CA ALA A 218 -8.47 -38.11 15.24
C ALA A 218 -9.57 -38.83 16.05
N PRO A 219 -9.78 -40.14 15.88
CA PRO A 219 -10.79 -40.87 16.67
C PRO A 219 -10.54 -40.76 18.18
N THR A 220 -9.27 -40.79 18.57
CA THR A 220 -8.78 -40.60 19.94
C THR A 220 -7.75 -39.47 19.94
N PRO A 221 -8.20 -38.19 19.97
CA PRO A 221 -7.29 -37.05 20.01
C PRO A 221 -6.33 -37.16 21.18
N SER A 222 -5.10 -36.69 21.00
CA SER A 222 -4.10 -36.67 22.05
C SER A 222 -3.34 -35.36 22.10
N THR A 223 -2.72 -35.09 23.25
CA THR A 223 -1.92 -33.89 23.46
C THR A 223 -0.74 -33.82 22.50
N SER A 224 -0.07 -34.94 22.22
CA SER A 224 1.08 -34.99 21.30
C SER A 224 0.96 -36.11 20.27
N GLY A 225 1.84 -36.07 19.25
CA GLY A 225 1.94 -37.12 18.23
C GLY A 225 0.89 -37.01 17.11
N ALA A 226 0.65 -38.12 16.40
CA ALA A 226 -0.16 -38.17 15.17
C ALA A 226 -1.66 -37.83 15.37
N ASN A 227 -2.16 -37.95 16.60
CA ASN A 227 -3.54 -37.64 16.97
C ASN A 227 -3.71 -36.23 17.55
N SER A 228 -2.64 -35.43 17.58
CA SER A 228 -2.72 -33.99 17.84
C SER A 228 -2.97 -33.23 16.53
N GLY A 229 -3.78 -32.18 16.59
CA GLY A 229 -4.05 -31.28 15.47
C GLY A 229 -3.31 -29.96 15.66
N SER A 230 -2.45 -29.60 14.73
CA SER A 230 -1.76 -28.29 14.73
C SER A 230 -1.40 -27.86 13.32
N GLY A 231 -1.43 -26.56 13.04
CA GLY A 231 -1.07 -26.03 11.73
C GLY A 231 -1.45 -24.58 11.48
N SER A 232 -1.23 -24.13 10.25
CA SER A 232 -1.55 -22.78 9.78
C SER A 232 -2.78 -22.78 8.88
N VAL A 233 -3.66 -21.81 9.08
CA VAL A 233 -4.90 -21.62 8.32
C VAL A 233 -4.93 -20.21 7.75
N LEU A 234 -4.96 -20.09 6.42
CA LEU A 234 -5.18 -18.81 5.76
C LEU A 234 -6.66 -18.44 5.86
N VAL A 235 -6.93 -17.20 6.31
CA VAL A 235 -8.25 -16.59 6.25
C VAL A 235 -8.28 -15.65 5.06
N THR A 236 -8.84 -16.09 3.94
CA THR A 236 -8.91 -15.27 2.71
C THR A 236 -9.98 -14.19 2.89
N GLY A 237 -9.57 -12.93 2.80
CA GLY A 237 -10.44 -11.77 2.91
C GLY A 237 -9.62 -10.48 3.02
N LYS A 238 -10.16 -9.38 2.50
CA LYS A 238 -9.51 -8.05 2.55
C LYS A 238 -10.34 -7.08 3.38
N GLY A 239 -9.68 -6.28 4.21
CA GLY A 239 -10.30 -5.31 5.09
C GLY A 239 -10.99 -5.92 6.32
N ILE A 240 -10.46 -7.04 6.85
CA ILE A 240 -11.00 -7.69 8.04
C ILE A 240 -10.70 -6.82 9.26
N THR A 241 -11.74 -6.43 9.99
CA THR A 241 -11.62 -5.76 11.30
C THR A 241 -12.20 -6.61 12.43
N SER A 242 -13.06 -7.58 12.11
CA SER A 242 -13.62 -8.51 13.10
C SER A 242 -13.83 -9.90 12.50
N LEU A 243 -13.50 -10.93 13.30
CA LEU A 243 -13.72 -12.34 13.00
C LEU A 243 -14.25 -13.04 14.26
N THR A 244 -15.40 -13.70 14.15
CA THR A 244 -15.99 -14.49 15.24
C THR A 244 -15.91 -15.97 14.91
N LEU A 245 -15.27 -16.72 15.81
CA LEU A 245 -15.07 -18.16 15.73
C LEU A 245 -15.77 -18.83 16.90
N ARG A 246 -16.63 -19.80 16.64
CA ARG A 246 -17.24 -20.64 17.66
C ARG A 246 -16.24 -21.66 18.17
N LEU A 247 -16.00 -21.65 19.47
CA LEU A 247 -15.25 -22.69 20.17
C LEU A 247 -16.16 -23.90 20.40
N THR A 248 -15.69 -25.06 19.98
CA THR A 248 -16.38 -26.34 20.16
C THR A 248 -15.54 -27.30 21.01
N MET A 249 -16.18 -28.29 21.63
CA MET A 249 -15.53 -29.41 22.32
C MET A 249 -16.09 -30.72 21.80
N ARG A 250 -15.21 -31.63 21.35
CA ARG A 250 -15.57 -32.98 20.92
C ARG A 250 -14.89 -34.02 21.80
N GLY A 251 -15.63 -35.04 22.22
CA GLY A 251 -15.07 -36.22 22.88
C GLY A 251 -14.95 -37.43 21.94
N SER A 252 -14.14 -38.40 22.33
CA SER A 252 -13.89 -39.64 21.56
C SER A 252 -14.90 -40.77 21.81
N GLY A 253 -15.81 -40.62 22.76
CA GLY A 253 -16.78 -41.66 23.14
C GLY A 253 -16.18 -42.86 23.88
N GLN A 254 -14.88 -42.90 24.14
CA GLN A 254 -14.20 -44.06 24.76
C GLN A 254 -14.56 -44.26 26.25
N GLN A 255 -15.16 -43.26 26.89
CA GLN A 255 -15.67 -43.35 28.26
C GLN A 255 -17.14 -42.95 28.29
N ALA A 256 -17.89 -43.47 29.27
CA ALA A 256 -19.31 -43.18 29.39
C ALA A 256 -19.61 -41.75 29.87
N ASN A 257 -18.68 -41.11 30.61
CA ASN A 257 -18.89 -39.82 31.25
C ASN A 257 -17.68 -38.90 31.05
N TRP A 258 -17.95 -37.60 30.95
CA TRP A 258 -16.93 -36.56 31.06
C TRP A 258 -16.33 -36.59 32.47
N GLN A 259 -15.00 -36.59 32.57
CA GLN A 259 -14.33 -36.66 33.86
C GLN A 259 -14.14 -35.27 34.47
N SER A 260 -14.13 -35.19 35.80
CA SER A 260 -13.85 -33.94 36.51
C SER A 260 -12.45 -33.44 36.19
N GLY A 261 -12.32 -32.14 35.94
CA GLY A 261 -11.02 -31.54 35.68
C GLY A 261 -10.46 -31.92 34.30
N THR A 262 -11.33 -32.02 33.31
CA THR A 262 -10.96 -32.28 31.91
C THR A 262 -11.32 -31.14 30.99
N GLY A 263 -10.55 -31.00 29.91
CA GLY A 263 -10.67 -29.95 28.91
C GLY A 263 -9.46 -29.94 27.99
N ASP A 264 -9.52 -29.11 26.96
CA ASP A 264 -8.46 -28.94 25.97
C ASP A 264 -7.86 -27.54 26.10
N GLN A 265 -6.56 -27.40 25.84
CA GLN A 265 -5.91 -26.11 25.77
C GLN A 265 -5.25 -25.93 24.41
N VAL A 266 -5.70 -24.94 23.66
CA VAL A 266 -5.28 -24.66 22.29
C VAL A 266 -4.56 -23.32 22.24
N MET A 267 -3.45 -23.25 21.50
CA MET A 267 -2.72 -22.01 21.26
C MET A 267 -3.18 -21.40 19.94
N MET A 268 -3.42 -20.09 19.91
CA MET A 268 -3.74 -19.35 18.70
C MET A 268 -2.78 -18.18 18.50
N GLY A 269 -1.98 -18.23 17.45
CA GLY A 269 -1.18 -17.12 16.94
C GLY A 269 -1.79 -16.54 15.66
N ILE A 270 -1.33 -15.35 15.26
CA ILE A 270 -1.69 -14.75 13.97
C ILE A 270 -0.42 -14.21 13.30
N SER A 271 -0.30 -14.41 11.99
CA SER A 271 0.65 -13.67 11.14
C SER A 271 -0.03 -13.02 9.93
N LEU A 272 0.55 -11.94 9.41
CA LEU A 272 0.05 -11.20 8.25
C LEU A 272 1.14 -10.35 7.59
N LEU A 273 0.89 -9.94 6.34
CA LEU A 273 1.77 -9.04 5.58
C LEU A 273 1.24 -7.61 5.63
N GLU A 274 2.13 -6.65 5.85
CA GLU A 274 1.83 -5.21 5.72
C GLU A 274 3.03 -4.47 5.12
N SER A 275 2.74 -3.45 4.32
CA SER A 275 3.74 -2.53 3.76
C SER A 275 3.63 -1.15 4.41
N ASN A 276 4.58 -0.28 4.10
CA ASN A 276 4.51 1.16 4.38
C ASN A 276 5.31 1.82 3.27
N LEU A 277 4.66 1.99 2.12
CA LEU A 277 5.28 2.63 0.98
C LEU A 277 5.32 4.14 1.24
N SER A 278 6.29 4.81 0.64
CA SER A 278 6.33 6.27 0.64
C SER A 278 7.05 6.77 -0.59
N ILE A 279 6.70 7.98 -0.99
CA ILE A 279 7.33 8.67 -2.10
C ILE A 279 7.68 10.09 -1.67
N THR A 280 8.89 10.52 -1.99
CA THR A 280 9.28 11.93 -1.90
C THR A 280 9.68 12.43 -3.27
N LYS A 281 9.39 13.70 -3.54
CA LYS A 281 9.69 14.35 -4.82
C LYS A 281 10.31 15.71 -4.58
N SER A 282 11.44 15.97 -5.22
CA SER A 282 12.12 17.26 -5.20
C SER A 282 12.49 17.70 -6.62
N VAL A 283 12.81 18.98 -6.77
CA VAL A 283 13.34 19.56 -8.00
C VAL A 283 14.68 20.20 -7.69
N ASN A 284 15.67 20.00 -8.55
CA ASN A 284 17.03 20.50 -8.32
C ASN A 284 17.14 22.04 -8.34
N ASN A 285 16.21 22.72 -9.03
CA ASN A 285 16.11 24.16 -9.10
C ASN A 285 14.66 24.60 -8.83
N PRO A 286 14.36 25.19 -7.66
CA PRO A 286 13.00 25.62 -7.32
C PRO A 286 12.58 26.94 -8.00
N THR A 287 13.49 27.68 -8.63
CA THR A 287 13.21 28.94 -9.33
C THR A 287 13.79 28.96 -10.76
N PRO A 288 13.46 27.97 -11.61
CA PRO A 288 14.06 27.84 -12.93
C PRO A 288 13.53 28.92 -13.88
N LYS A 289 14.38 29.33 -14.81
CA LYS A 289 13.97 30.16 -15.96
C LYS A 289 13.26 29.29 -16.99
N SER A 290 12.19 29.77 -17.59
CA SER A 290 11.54 29.06 -18.71
C SER A 290 12.54 28.79 -19.84
N GLY A 291 12.49 27.60 -20.44
CA GLY A 291 13.44 27.15 -21.47
C GLY A 291 14.69 26.44 -20.93
N THR A 292 14.94 26.48 -19.62
CA THR A 292 16.04 25.74 -18.97
C THR A 292 15.62 24.32 -18.58
N ASN A 293 16.59 23.48 -18.25
CA ASN A 293 16.34 22.12 -17.80
C ASN A 293 16.25 22.05 -16.27
N VAL A 294 15.34 21.22 -15.76
CA VAL A 294 15.26 20.83 -14.35
C VAL A 294 15.23 19.31 -14.23
N ILE A 295 15.70 18.82 -13.10
CA ILE A 295 15.67 17.40 -12.75
C ILE A 295 14.72 17.25 -11.57
N PHE A 296 13.70 16.41 -11.75
CA PHE A 296 12.88 15.93 -10.65
C PHE A 296 13.49 14.64 -10.11
N THR A 297 13.79 14.59 -8.82
CA THR A 297 14.26 13.39 -8.14
C THR A 297 13.13 12.82 -7.30
N LEU A 298 12.77 11.57 -7.56
CA LEU A 298 11.81 10.79 -6.80
C LEU A 298 12.54 9.73 -5.99
N THR A 299 12.21 9.61 -4.70
CA THR A 299 12.70 8.52 -3.85
C THR A 299 11.53 7.69 -3.35
N ALA A 300 11.44 6.45 -3.81
CA ALA A 300 10.47 5.46 -3.35
C ALA A 300 11.08 4.62 -2.23
N GLN A 301 10.35 4.40 -1.15
CA GLN A 301 10.80 3.60 -0.01
C GLN A 301 9.69 2.67 0.50
N ASN A 302 10.08 1.51 1.01
CA ASN A 302 9.21 0.63 1.80
C ASN A 302 9.75 0.51 3.23
N SER A 303 9.06 1.11 4.20
CA SER A 303 9.37 1.05 5.63
C SER A 303 8.44 0.09 6.39
N GLY A 304 7.80 -0.83 5.65
CA GLY A 304 6.78 -1.73 6.14
C GLY A 304 7.30 -2.86 7.03
N ALA A 305 6.41 -3.81 7.30
CA ALA A 305 6.82 -5.07 7.93
C ALA A 305 7.24 -6.10 6.89
N SER A 306 6.84 -5.94 5.62
CA SER A 306 7.00 -6.95 4.56
C SER A 306 7.50 -6.37 3.25
N ASN A 307 8.20 -7.19 2.45
CA ASN A 307 8.61 -6.82 1.08
C ASN A 307 7.38 -6.61 0.20
N ASN A 308 7.27 -5.49 -0.50
CA ASN A 308 6.17 -5.26 -1.42
C ASN A 308 6.56 -5.68 -2.86
N THR A 309 5.57 -6.10 -3.63
CA THR A 309 5.74 -6.54 -5.02
C THR A 309 4.83 -5.71 -5.94
N ASN A 310 5.10 -5.73 -7.24
CA ASN A 310 4.42 -4.92 -8.24
C ASN A 310 4.38 -3.42 -7.88
N VAL A 311 5.42 -2.95 -7.19
CA VAL A 311 5.54 -1.56 -6.78
C VAL A 311 5.74 -0.69 -8.02
N LYS A 312 4.94 0.37 -8.11
CA LYS A 312 4.98 1.34 -9.20
C LYS A 312 4.69 2.74 -8.70
N VAL A 313 5.30 3.72 -9.37
CA VAL A 313 5.02 5.14 -9.17
C VAL A 313 4.42 5.72 -10.43
N THR A 314 3.33 6.47 -10.30
CA THR A 314 2.73 7.25 -11.40
C THR A 314 3.12 8.72 -11.23
N ASP A 315 3.89 9.24 -12.18
CA ASP A 315 4.37 10.62 -12.31
C ASP A 315 4.24 11.02 -13.78
N GLN A 316 3.05 11.49 -14.15
CA GLN A 316 2.80 12.01 -15.49
C GLN A 316 3.21 13.49 -15.50
N LEU A 317 4.21 13.82 -16.31
CA LEU A 317 4.67 15.20 -16.46
C LEU A 317 3.50 16.10 -16.95
N PRO A 318 3.24 17.23 -16.28
CA PRO A 318 2.26 18.19 -16.77
C PRO A 318 2.80 18.96 -17.99
N ASP A 319 1.91 19.66 -18.70
CA ASP A 319 2.20 20.41 -19.93
C ASP A 319 3.18 21.58 -19.76
N GLY A 320 3.49 21.97 -18.51
CA GLY A 320 4.57 22.90 -18.17
C GLY A 320 5.98 22.33 -18.42
N TYR A 321 6.11 21.05 -18.77
CA TYR A 321 7.39 20.40 -19.02
C TYR A 321 7.40 19.65 -20.35
N THR A 322 8.57 19.61 -20.98
CA THR A 322 8.88 18.69 -22.07
C THR A 322 9.88 17.66 -21.56
N PHE A 323 9.54 16.37 -21.67
CA PHE A 323 10.43 15.27 -21.29
C PHE A 323 11.73 15.28 -22.11
N ILE A 324 12.87 15.03 -21.45
CA ILE A 324 14.17 14.84 -22.12
C ILE A 324 14.64 13.39 -21.92
N ASN A 325 14.82 12.98 -20.67
CA ASN A 325 15.24 11.63 -20.32
C ASN A 325 14.80 11.28 -18.89
N ALA A 326 14.95 10.01 -18.55
CA ALA A 326 14.87 9.54 -17.18
C ALA A 326 15.94 8.49 -16.90
N SER A 327 16.42 8.43 -15.67
CA SER A 327 17.36 7.42 -15.19
C SER A 327 16.91 6.92 -13.82
N THR A 328 16.94 5.61 -13.61
CA THR A 328 16.53 4.99 -12.34
C THR A 328 17.55 3.96 -11.88
N ALA A 329 17.69 3.82 -10.56
CA ALA A 329 18.51 2.77 -9.96
C ALA A 329 17.84 1.38 -10.09
N THR A 330 16.52 1.29 -10.27
CA THR A 330 15.80 0.02 -10.34
C THR A 330 14.57 0.14 -11.23
N GLY A 331 14.34 -0.87 -12.08
CA GLY A 331 13.16 -0.93 -12.93
C GLY A 331 13.25 -0.02 -14.14
N SER A 332 12.10 0.50 -14.60
CA SER A 332 12.04 1.34 -15.81
C SER A 332 10.91 2.38 -15.75
N TYR A 333 11.11 3.54 -16.37
CA TYR A 333 10.12 4.61 -16.48
C TYR A 333 9.62 4.75 -17.92
N ASN A 334 8.30 4.81 -18.09
CA ASN A 334 7.65 5.08 -19.36
C ASN A 334 7.02 6.48 -19.33
N ASN A 335 7.60 7.43 -20.05
CA ASN A 335 7.13 8.83 -20.11
C ASN A 335 5.72 8.97 -20.73
N SER A 336 5.33 8.09 -21.66
CA SER A 336 4.02 8.17 -22.30
C SER A 336 2.87 7.86 -21.35
N SER A 337 3.10 7.00 -20.34
CA SER A 337 2.13 6.69 -19.31
C SER A 337 2.43 7.32 -17.95
N GLY A 338 3.62 7.93 -17.79
CA GLY A 338 4.12 8.42 -16.52
C GLY A 338 4.42 7.33 -15.50
N VAL A 339 4.54 6.06 -15.91
CA VAL A 339 4.66 4.94 -14.96
C VAL A 339 6.11 4.54 -14.80
N TRP A 340 6.61 4.60 -13.57
CA TRP A 340 7.84 3.95 -13.13
C TRP A 340 7.51 2.59 -12.52
N THR A 341 7.94 1.51 -13.17
CA THR A 341 7.76 0.14 -12.68
C THR A 341 9.00 -0.27 -11.91
N ILE A 342 8.90 -0.38 -10.58
CA ILE A 342 9.99 -0.81 -9.68
C ILE A 342 10.01 -2.33 -9.57
N GLY A 343 8.83 -2.96 -9.47
CA GLY A 343 8.70 -4.40 -9.23
C GLY A 343 8.77 -4.72 -7.74
N ASN A 344 9.87 -5.31 -7.29
CA ASN A 344 10.04 -5.65 -5.88
C ASN A 344 10.69 -4.49 -5.12
N LEU A 345 10.09 -4.09 -4.00
CA LEU A 345 10.69 -3.15 -3.05
C LEU A 345 10.68 -3.77 -1.66
N ASN A 346 11.84 -4.29 -1.28
CA ASN A 346 12.00 -4.98 -0.01
C ASN A 346 11.80 -4.04 1.17
N ASP A 347 11.41 -4.62 2.30
CA ASP A 347 11.38 -3.92 3.57
C ASP A 347 12.73 -3.23 3.87
N GLY A 348 12.66 -1.99 4.36
CA GLY A 348 13.80 -1.13 4.67
C GLY A 348 14.52 -0.57 3.45
N SER A 349 14.15 -0.98 2.23
CA SER A 349 14.83 -0.58 1.00
C SER A 349 14.22 0.67 0.38
N SER A 350 15.07 1.41 -0.35
CA SER A 350 14.66 2.55 -1.18
C SER A 350 15.32 2.50 -2.55
N THR A 351 14.72 3.18 -3.52
CA THR A 351 15.26 3.35 -4.88
C THR A 351 14.84 4.71 -5.43
N THR A 352 15.53 5.19 -6.47
CA THR A 352 15.33 6.53 -7.01
C THR A 352 15.07 6.56 -8.51
N LEU A 353 14.39 7.62 -8.94
CA LEU A 353 14.16 7.98 -10.33
C LEU A 353 14.46 9.47 -10.51
N ASP A 354 15.35 9.79 -11.42
CA ASP A 354 15.58 11.15 -11.90
C ASP A 354 14.90 11.34 -13.25
N ILE A 355 14.08 12.38 -13.37
CA ILE A 355 13.40 12.77 -14.62
C ILE A 355 13.94 14.15 -15.04
N THR A 356 14.69 14.18 -16.14
CA THR A 356 15.17 15.44 -16.74
C THR A 356 14.14 15.99 -17.68
N THR A 357 13.79 17.27 -17.49
CA THR A 357 12.77 17.95 -18.30
C THR A 357 13.24 19.35 -18.71
N LYS A 358 12.72 19.84 -19.84
CA LYS A 358 12.79 21.26 -20.22
C LYS A 358 11.56 21.98 -19.70
N VAL A 359 11.74 23.10 -19.00
CA VAL A 359 10.64 23.94 -18.52
C VAL A 359 10.04 24.70 -19.70
N ASN A 360 8.74 24.54 -19.95
CA ASN A 360 8.03 25.25 -21.01
C ASN A 360 7.71 26.70 -20.58
N TYR A 361 7.31 27.54 -21.53
CA TYR A 361 6.96 28.96 -21.27
C TYR A 361 5.54 29.15 -20.69
N ALA A 362 4.75 28.08 -20.63
CA ALA A 362 3.48 28.00 -19.92
C ALA A 362 3.10 26.54 -19.72
N GLY A 363 2.08 26.34 -18.91
CA GLY A 363 1.53 25.06 -18.52
C GLY A 363 1.42 25.00 -17.01
N ASN A 364 0.94 23.87 -16.50
CA ASN A 364 0.97 23.57 -15.09
C ASN A 364 2.39 23.10 -14.69
N TYR A 365 2.94 23.68 -13.63
CA TYR A 365 4.27 23.33 -13.10
C TYR A 365 4.22 22.45 -11.85
N THR A 366 3.03 22.12 -11.35
CA THR A 366 2.90 21.16 -10.24
C THR A 366 3.01 19.75 -10.79
N ASN A 367 4.13 19.09 -10.49
CA ASN A 367 4.32 17.67 -10.81
C ASN A 367 4.08 16.81 -9.56
N THR A 368 3.23 15.79 -9.66
CA THR A 368 2.80 14.92 -8.57
C THR A 368 3.12 13.46 -8.88
N ALA A 369 3.80 12.79 -7.94
CA ALA A 369 4.08 11.36 -7.95
C ALA A 369 3.17 10.63 -6.97
N ASN A 370 2.66 9.45 -7.34
CA ASN A 370 1.88 8.57 -6.47
C ASN A 370 2.43 7.14 -6.51
N ILE A 371 2.70 6.53 -5.35
CA ILE A 371 3.23 5.16 -5.24
C ILE A 371 2.14 4.16 -4.85
N THR A 372 2.22 2.93 -5.38
CA THR A 372 1.32 1.81 -5.06
C THR A 372 2.08 0.49 -5.10
N GLY A 373 1.52 -0.55 -4.47
CA GLY A 373 2.01 -1.94 -4.51
C GLY A 373 0.88 -2.93 -4.18
N ASP A 374 1.20 -4.21 -4.09
CA ASP A 374 0.21 -5.28 -3.88
C ASP A 374 -0.18 -5.52 -2.42
N ILE A 375 0.73 -5.25 -1.48
CA ILE A 375 0.49 -5.44 -0.05
C ILE A 375 -0.20 -4.20 0.52
N ASN A 376 -1.17 -4.42 1.41
CA ASN A 376 -1.88 -3.36 2.12
C ASN A 376 -0.89 -2.39 2.80
N ASP A 377 -1.12 -1.10 2.61
CA ASP A 377 -0.39 -0.02 3.26
C ASP A 377 -1.36 0.70 4.21
N PRO A 378 -1.21 0.53 5.53
CA PRO A 378 -2.12 1.12 6.50
C PRO A 378 -1.91 2.64 6.68
N ASP A 379 -0.83 3.22 6.16
CA ASP A 379 -0.60 4.67 6.16
C ASP A 379 -0.41 5.18 4.73
N THR A 380 -1.50 5.60 4.09
CA THR A 380 -1.43 6.12 2.73
C THR A 380 -1.09 7.62 2.65
N SER A 381 -0.82 8.28 3.78
CA SER A 381 -0.64 9.75 3.83
C SER A 381 0.66 10.21 3.17
N ASN A 382 1.64 9.32 3.04
CA ASN A 382 2.96 9.51 2.46
C ASN A 382 3.10 8.88 1.05
N ASN A 383 2.00 8.35 0.48
CA ASN A 383 1.99 7.70 -0.83
C ASN A 383 1.83 8.68 -2.01
N SER A 384 1.83 9.98 -1.74
CA SER A 384 1.80 11.04 -2.75
C SER A 384 2.78 12.15 -2.40
N SER A 385 3.48 12.68 -3.40
CA SER A 385 4.38 13.81 -3.23
C SER A 385 4.36 14.72 -4.45
N SER A 386 4.30 16.03 -4.22
CA SER A 386 4.24 17.03 -5.28
C SER A 386 5.40 18.02 -5.18
N SER A 387 5.86 18.51 -6.32
CA SER A 387 6.85 19.58 -6.41
C SER A 387 6.41 20.60 -7.44
N THR A 388 6.40 21.88 -7.04
CA THR A 388 5.99 23.02 -7.88
C THR A 388 7.08 24.10 -7.85
N PRO A 389 8.00 24.12 -8.82
CA PRO A 389 8.96 25.21 -8.94
C PRO A 389 8.27 26.53 -9.30
N ASN A 390 8.79 27.63 -8.77
CA ASN A 390 8.38 28.99 -9.12
C ASN A 390 9.11 29.44 -10.40
N VAL A 391 8.55 29.08 -11.55
CA VAL A 391 9.14 29.34 -12.86
C VAL A 391 9.22 30.85 -13.13
N GLN A 392 10.45 31.31 -13.42
CA GLN A 392 10.72 32.68 -13.80
C GLN A 392 10.48 32.86 -15.30
N THR A 393 9.66 33.85 -15.66
CA THR A 393 9.50 34.27 -17.05
C THR A 393 10.79 34.92 -17.54
N VAL A 394 11.27 34.49 -18.72
CA VAL A 394 12.46 35.07 -19.33
C VAL A 394 12.02 36.13 -20.34
N CYS A 395 12.49 37.36 -20.16
CA CYS A 395 12.40 38.40 -21.18
C CYS A 395 13.48 38.18 -22.24
N TYR A 396 13.25 38.63 -23.48
CA TYR A 396 14.31 38.64 -24.50
C TYR A 396 15.51 39.50 -24.06
N GLU A 397 15.26 40.57 -23.30
CA GLU A 397 16.27 41.38 -22.60
C GLU A 397 15.81 41.74 -21.19
N ASP A 398 16.74 41.82 -20.24
CA ASP A 398 16.46 42.31 -18.88
C ASP A 398 16.05 43.79 -18.91
N LYS A 399 15.22 44.23 -17.95
CA LYS A 399 14.89 45.65 -17.82
C LYS A 399 16.16 46.47 -17.53
N ASN A 400 16.47 47.44 -18.38
CA ASN A 400 17.54 48.40 -18.08
C ASN A 400 17.11 49.30 -16.92
N SER A 401 17.67 49.07 -15.72
CA SER A 401 17.37 49.85 -14.50
C SER A 401 18.53 50.75 -14.04
N VAL A 402 19.64 50.73 -14.77
CA VAL A 402 20.94 51.27 -14.30
C VAL A 402 21.47 52.41 -15.17
N SER A 403 21.09 52.47 -16.44
CA SER A 403 21.52 53.51 -17.36
C SER A 403 20.33 54.20 -18.00
N ALA A 404 20.48 55.49 -18.31
CA ALA A 404 19.53 56.17 -19.16
C ALA A 404 19.40 55.37 -20.47
N GLY A 405 18.15 55.07 -20.86
CA GLY A 405 17.88 54.28 -22.04
C GLY A 405 18.59 54.82 -23.28
N ILE A 406 19.02 53.93 -24.17
CA ILE A 406 19.61 54.35 -25.44
C ILE A 406 18.63 55.19 -26.25
N ASN A 407 19.15 56.21 -26.92
CA ASN A 407 18.39 57.04 -27.84
C ASN A 407 17.80 56.16 -28.95
N SER A 408 16.50 56.33 -29.21
CA SER A 408 15.79 55.64 -30.28
C SER A 408 16.39 56.06 -31.62
N LYS A 409 16.76 55.09 -32.45
CA LYS A 409 17.37 55.34 -33.77
C LYS A 409 16.34 55.30 -34.91
N PHE A 410 15.15 54.80 -34.63
CA PHE A 410 14.09 54.61 -35.62
C PHE A 410 12.77 55.18 -35.13
N GLY A 411 12.04 55.83 -36.05
CA GLY A 411 10.70 56.33 -35.76
C GLY A 411 9.96 56.80 -37.00
N ILE A 412 8.64 56.91 -36.86
CA ILE A 412 7.71 57.43 -37.86
C ILE A 412 6.93 58.59 -37.24
N THR A 413 6.92 59.76 -37.89
CA THR A 413 6.21 60.96 -37.40
C THR A 413 5.36 61.61 -38.48
N THR A 414 4.14 62.02 -38.12
CA THR A 414 3.29 62.87 -38.98
C THR A 414 3.50 64.36 -38.70
N LEU A 415 4.36 64.73 -37.74
CA LEU A 415 4.60 66.12 -37.33
C LEU A 415 5.77 66.78 -38.07
N LYS A 416 6.27 66.15 -39.15
CA LYS A 416 7.40 66.64 -39.97
C LYS A 416 8.70 66.86 -39.19
N ARG A 417 8.98 66.03 -38.18
CA ARG A 417 10.20 66.10 -37.35
C ARG A 417 11.32 65.16 -37.81
N ALA A 418 11.05 64.24 -38.74
CA ALA A 418 12.05 63.38 -39.33
C ALA A 418 13.15 64.20 -40.05
N GLY A 419 14.42 63.91 -39.77
CA GLY A 419 15.56 64.62 -40.35
C GLY A 419 16.02 65.88 -39.59
N ASN A 420 15.30 66.30 -38.56
CA ASN A 420 15.82 67.26 -37.59
C ASN A 420 16.70 66.48 -36.58
N ASN A 421 17.96 66.89 -36.36
CA ASN A 421 19.00 66.12 -35.64
C ASN A 421 18.65 65.67 -34.20
N THR A 422 17.48 66.02 -33.68
CA THR A 422 17.00 65.73 -32.33
C THR A 422 15.84 64.71 -32.28
N TRP A 423 15.28 64.30 -33.41
CA TRP A 423 14.18 63.33 -33.48
C TRP A 423 14.56 62.15 -34.40
N PRO A 424 14.29 60.88 -34.01
CA PRO A 424 13.64 60.40 -32.78
C PRO A 424 14.59 60.25 -31.58
N THR A 425 15.83 60.71 -31.71
CA THR A 425 16.94 60.45 -30.78
C THR A 425 16.72 60.95 -29.35
N THR A 426 15.83 61.92 -29.13
CA THR A 426 15.46 62.38 -27.77
C THR A 426 14.46 61.48 -27.04
N ARG A 427 13.99 60.40 -27.67
CA ARG A 427 13.17 59.36 -27.00
C ARG A 427 14.08 58.21 -26.62
N ASN A 428 14.11 57.89 -25.33
CA ASN A 428 14.98 56.84 -24.81
C ASN A 428 14.21 55.52 -24.68
N SER A 429 14.93 54.40 -24.79
CA SER A 429 14.43 53.03 -24.56
C SER A 429 13.39 52.49 -25.55
N ALA A 430 13.05 53.20 -26.64
CA ALA A 430 12.14 52.67 -27.65
C ALA A 430 12.90 52.05 -28.83
N HIS A 431 12.48 50.85 -29.26
CA HIS A 431 12.95 50.27 -30.52
C HIS A 431 12.41 51.04 -31.73
N MET A 432 11.17 51.55 -31.62
CA MET A 432 10.48 52.35 -32.62
C MET A 432 9.67 53.47 -31.94
N VAL A 433 9.81 54.69 -32.42
CA VAL A 433 9.00 55.84 -31.98
C VAL A 433 7.90 56.12 -33.01
N LEU A 434 6.64 56.05 -32.61
CA LEU A 434 5.50 56.47 -33.44
C LEU A 434 4.92 57.78 -32.90
N GLU A 435 4.85 58.83 -33.72
CA GLU A 435 4.40 60.16 -33.30
C GLU A 435 3.33 60.73 -34.23
N SER A 436 2.14 60.99 -33.68
CA SER A 436 1.06 61.71 -34.36
C SER A 436 0.12 62.36 -33.35
N ASN A 437 -0.48 63.50 -33.71
CA ASN A 437 -1.53 64.15 -32.91
C ASN A 437 -2.94 63.67 -33.29
N ASN A 438 -3.10 63.03 -34.45
CA ASN A 438 -4.44 62.73 -35.01
C ASN A 438 -4.50 61.51 -35.94
N LYS A 439 -3.42 60.74 -36.08
CA LYS A 439 -3.40 59.49 -36.86
C LYS A 439 -3.11 58.32 -35.93
N GLY A 440 -3.87 57.23 -36.11
CA GLY A 440 -3.56 55.94 -35.51
C GLY A 440 -2.56 55.16 -36.37
N PHE A 441 -1.76 54.30 -35.74
CA PHE A 441 -0.99 53.29 -36.45
C PHE A 441 -1.90 52.13 -36.83
N VAL A 442 -2.01 51.84 -38.12
CA VAL A 442 -2.81 50.72 -38.63
C VAL A 442 -1.87 49.69 -39.22
N ILE A 443 -1.88 48.49 -38.65
CA ILE A 443 -1.13 47.34 -39.14
C ILE A 443 -1.94 46.66 -40.24
N THR A 444 -1.28 46.15 -41.27
CA THR A 444 -1.91 45.38 -42.34
C THR A 444 -2.80 44.28 -41.77
N ARG A 445 -4.08 44.30 -42.17
CA ARG A 445 -5.08 43.33 -41.72
C ARG A 445 -5.28 42.31 -42.83
N ILE A 446 -5.20 41.03 -42.50
CA ILE A 446 -5.26 39.94 -43.48
C ILE A 446 -6.05 38.77 -42.92
N GLU A 447 -6.77 38.04 -43.77
CA GLU A 447 -7.36 36.76 -43.36
C GLU A 447 -6.27 35.68 -43.26
N LYS A 448 -6.43 34.74 -42.33
CA LYS A 448 -5.45 33.65 -42.12
C LYS A 448 -5.09 32.91 -43.40
N ALA A 449 -6.09 32.62 -44.23
CA ALA A 449 -5.91 31.93 -45.51
C ALA A 449 -4.99 32.69 -46.48
N SER A 450 -4.90 34.01 -46.35
CA SER A 450 -4.08 34.87 -47.21
C SER A 450 -2.64 35.03 -46.72
N LEU A 451 -2.25 34.49 -45.56
CA LEU A 451 -0.86 34.55 -45.08
C LEU A 451 0.12 33.86 -46.04
N GLY A 452 -0.33 32.79 -46.72
CA GLY A 452 0.47 32.08 -47.72
C GLY A 452 0.74 32.89 -49.00
N ASN A 453 0.03 34.01 -49.21
CA ASN A 453 0.26 34.90 -50.35
C ASN A 453 1.45 35.84 -50.13
N ILE A 454 1.97 35.93 -48.91
CA ILE A 454 3.21 36.65 -48.61
C ILE A 454 4.37 35.74 -49.02
N THR A 455 4.86 35.89 -50.25
CA THR A 455 5.85 34.95 -50.84
C THR A 455 7.26 35.10 -50.28
N ASN A 456 7.58 36.26 -49.68
CA ASN A 456 8.89 36.56 -49.08
C ASN A 456 8.73 37.21 -47.70
N PRO A 457 8.18 36.52 -46.70
CA PRO A 457 8.06 37.05 -45.35
C PRO A 457 9.46 37.20 -44.74
N VAL A 458 9.67 38.30 -44.00
CA VAL A 458 10.92 38.55 -43.28
C VAL A 458 10.71 38.38 -41.78
N GLU A 459 11.75 37.92 -41.09
CA GLU A 459 11.77 37.84 -39.63
C GLU A 459 11.28 39.14 -38.97
N GLY A 460 10.35 39.00 -38.03
CA GLY A 460 9.74 40.12 -37.33
C GLY A 460 8.63 40.86 -38.11
N MET A 461 8.26 40.42 -39.32
CA MET A 461 7.10 40.98 -40.04
C MET A 461 5.82 40.79 -39.22
N ILE A 462 4.97 41.83 -39.15
CA ILE A 462 3.78 41.85 -38.31
C ILE A 462 2.52 42.12 -39.14
N VAL A 463 1.46 41.34 -38.91
CA VAL A 463 0.12 41.56 -39.48
C VAL A 463 -0.94 41.38 -38.40
N TYR A 464 -2.15 41.91 -38.62
CA TYR A 464 -3.30 41.57 -37.79
C TYR A 464 -4.15 40.52 -38.52
N ASP A 465 -4.24 39.31 -37.95
CA ASP A 465 -5.04 38.23 -38.52
C ASP A 465 -6.51 38.42 -38.15
N LEU A 466 -7.36 38.52 -39.18
CA LEU A 466 -8.80 38.74 -39.04
C LEU A 466 -9.57 37.50 -38.58
N THR A 467 -9.04 36.31 -38.87
CA THR A 467 -9.64 35.02 -38.52
C THR A 467 -9.31 34.66 -37.07
N ASP A 468 -8.02 34.67 -36.72
CA ASP A 468 -7.53 34.36 -35.37
C ASP A 468 -7.69 35.55 -34.39
N LYS A 469 -8.04 36.74 -34.90
CA LYS A 469 -8.23 38.00 -34.15
C LYS A 469 -7.04 38.39 -33.29
N CYS A 470 -5.83 38.17 -33.80
CA CYS A 470 -4.59 38.40 -33.08
C CYS A 470 -3.59 39.19 -33.93
N LEU A 471 -2.66 39.88 -33.27
CA LEU A 471 -1.45 40.35 -33.94
C LEU A 471 -0.57 39.12 -34.24
N LYS A 472 -0.24 38.83 -35.49
CA LYS A 472 0.70 37.76 -35.84
C LYS A 472 2.08 38.35 -36.15
N VAL A 473 3.12 37.65 -35.71
CA VAL A 473 4.52 37.93 -36.07
C VAL A 473 5.05 36.73 -36.86
N PHE A 474 5.79 36.99 -37.93
CA PHE A 474 6.53 35.97 -38.66
C PHE A 474 7.88 35.76 -37.97
N ALA A 475 8.09 34.56 -37.43
CA ALA A 475 9.33 34.15 -36.80
C ALA A 475 9.57 32.65 -36.99
N ASP A 476 10.84 32.25 -37.12
CA ASP A 476 11.31 30.90 -37.36
C ASP A 476 10.59 30.19 -38.52
N GLY A 477 10.27 30.96 -39.57
CA GLY A 477 9.57 30.45 -40.76
C GLY A 477 8.05 30.28 -40.62
N VAL A 478 7.45 30.71 -39.51
CA VAL A 478 6.02 30.50 -39.21
C VAL A 478 5.33 31.78 -38.74
N TRP A 479 4.07 31.97 -39.14
CA TRP A 479 3.20 33.04 -38.63
C TRP A 479 2.51 32.63 -37.32
N SER A 480 2.87 33.27 -36.21
CA SER A 480 2.34 32.95 -34.87
C SER A 480 1.62 34.14 -34.24
N CYS A 481 0.51 33.89 -33.54
CA CYS A 481 -0.16 34.95 -32.76
C CYS A 481 0.75 35.41 -31.63
N PHE A 482 0.92 36.73 -31.52
CA PHE A 482 1.42 37.42 -30.35
C PHE A 482 0.32 37.41 -29.26
N SER A 483 0.17 36.26 -28.61
CA SER A 483 -0.91 35.97 -27.66
C SER A 483 -0.48 36.15 -26.20
N LYS A 484 0.81 36.36 -25.95
CA LYS A 484 1.36 36.62 -24.61
C LYS A 484 2.09 37.95 -24.62
N PRO A 485 1.72 38.90 -23.75
CA PRO A 485 2.56 40.06 -23.49
C PRO A 485 3.94 39.57 -23.05
N THR A 486 5.01 39.99 -23.71
CA THR A 486 6.35 39.88 -23.16
C THR A 486 6.46 40.90 -22.02
N CYS A 487 6.22 40.41 -20.79
CA CYS A 487 6.30 41.01 -19.43
C CYS A 487 5.69 42.41 -19.15
N PRO A 488 5.15 42.63 -17.93
CA PRO A 488 4.82 43.95 -17.37
C PRO A 488 6.06 44.80 -17.00
#